data_AF-A0A9P7KLA0-F1
#
_entry.id   AF-A0A9P7KLA0-F1
#
_cell.length_a   1.000
_cell.length_b   1.000
_cell.length_c   1.000
_cell.angle_alpha   90.00
_cell.angle_beta   90.00
_cell.angle_gamma   90.00
#
_symmetry.space_group_name_H-M   'P 1'
#
loop_
_entity.id
_entity.type
_entity.pdbx_description
1 polymer ?
#
loop_
_entity_poly.entity_id
_entity_poly.type
_entity_poly.pdbx_seq_one_letter_code
_entity_poly.pdbx_strand_id
1 'polypeptide(L)'
;MSSSNSNNLTLDILRKAERDGYGILAQTCYDAGMAIALVRAAERARSPAILQLFPVTLAYGGGPFLRFCLDLFVVPLPPLHPLFTNAHLTPSAHNASVPIAVHLDHATDPEHLELAIRLAEKGIAFDSIMVDASHADVRLVSSVLILTTKLTHMHVYMQSDEENIALARPYVDRAHAAGVAVEVELGRLEGGEAGLRVISDAKLTNPDKADIFMNGTGADILAPSIGNLHGSYLSPPNFRQQILKDLRTKFARRSVPLCLHGTDEIPDSLFTECIRNGVSKINVNSWARDPYAKTFGTALAAAAPFPDSQEAATEAFAAVCARFFTLFGSAGKA
;
A
#
# COMPACT_ATOMS: atom_id res chain seq x y z
N MET A 1 13.55 -19.21 13.44
CA MET A 1 12.36 -18.96 12.60
C MET A 1 11.15 -18.96 13.52
N SER A 2 10.76 -17.82 14.09
CA SER A 2 9.50 -17.70 14.83
C SER A 2 8.40 -17.36 13.83
N SER A 3 7.54 -18.33 13.54
CA SER A 3 6.38 -18.18 12.66
C SER A 3 5.25 -17.43 13.37
N SER A 4 5.42 -16.15 13.71
CA SER A 4 4.40 -15.41 14.49
C SER A 4 3.18 -14.96 13.67
N ASN A 5 3.23 -15.00 12.34
CA ASN A 5 2.16 -14.46 11.47
C ASN A 5 1.48 -15.53 10.58
N SER A 6 1.28 -16.76 11.08
CA SER A 6 0.65 -17.83 10.28
C SER A 6 -0.81 -17.56 9.90
N ASN A 7 -1.46 -16.55 10.51
CA ASN A 7 -2.88 -16.22 10.33
C ASN A 7 -3.09 -14.74 9.93
N ASN A 8 -2.11 -14.09 9.29
CA ASN A 8 -2.24 -12.69 8.86
C ASN A 8 -2.93 -12.59 7.49
N LEU A 9 -4.03 -11.84 7.41
CA LEU A 9 -4.87 -11.74 6.22
C LEU A 9 -4.13 -11.19 4.98
N THR A 10 -3.29 -10.16 5.15
CA THR A 10 -2.46 -9.65 4.04
C THR A 10 -1.59 -10.76 3.47
N LEU A 11 -0.90 -11.51 4.32
CA LEU A 11 0.02 -12.56 3.88
C LEU A 11 -0.73 -13.73 3.24
N ASP A 12 -1.92 -14.08 3.73
CA ASP A 12 -2.74 -15.15 3.13
C ASP A 12 -3.20 -14.78 1.72
N ILE A 13 -3.67 -13.54 1.54
CA ILE A 13 -4.05 -12.98 0.23
C ILE A 13 -2.85 -13.03 -0.74
N LEU A 14 -1.69 -12.54 -0.32
CA LEU A 14 -0.50 -12.43 -1.18
C LEU A 14 0.15 -13.78 -1.50
N ARG A 15 0.22 -14.70 -0.53
CA ARG A 15 0.77 -16.05 -0.76
C ARG A 15 -0.12 -16.87 -1.69
N LYS A 16 -1.44 -16.71 -1.59
CA LYS A 16 -2.37 -17.33 -2.55
C LYS A 16 -2.16 -16.77 -3.96
N ALA A 17 -2.03 -15.45 -4.09
CA ALA A 17 -1.77 -14.80 -5.37
C ALA A 17 -0.44 -15.24 -6.01
N GLU A 18 0.63 -15.32 -5.23
CA GLU A 18 1.94 -15.81 -5.68
C GLU A 18 1.86 -17.26 -6.17
N ARG A 19 1.23 -18.15 -5.39
CA ARG A 19 1.09 -19.57 -5.73
C ARG A 19 0.25 -19.79 -7.00
N ASP A 20 -0.84 -19.05 -7.12
CA ASP A 20 -1.80 -19.24 -8.21
C ASP A 20 -1.48 -18.36 -9.44
N GLY A 21 -0.46 -17.49 -9.35
CA GLY A 21 0.10 -16.73 -10.47
C GLY A 21 -0.72 -15.51 -10.90
N TYR A 22 -1.27 -14.75 -9.95
CA TYR A 22 -2.03 -13.52 -10.23
C TYR A 22 -1.60 -12.36 -9.31
N GLY A 23 -2.05 -11.15 -9.63
CA GLY A 23 -1.76 -9.93 -8.86
C GLY A 23 -2.94 -9.46 -8.00
N ILE A 24 -2.62 -8.87 -6.84
CA ILE A 24 -3.56 -8.24 -5.93
C ILE A 24 -3.53 -6.74 -6.13
N LEU A 25 -4.70 -6.16 -6.37
CA LEU A 25 -4.89 -4.73 -6.35
C LEU A 25 -4.76 -4.23 -4.91
N ALA A 26 -3.70 -3.49 -4.64
CA ALA A 26 -3.58 -2.65 -3.46
C ALA A 26 -3.95 -1.22 -3.91
N GLN A 27 -5.08 -0.72 -3.44
CA GLN A 27 -5.65 0.55 -3.92
C GLN A 27 -5.66 1.58 -2.81
N THR A 28 -4.99 2.71 -3.05
CA THR A 28 -4.99 3.84 -2.13
C THR A 28 -6.37 4.50 -2.07
N CYS A 29 -6.85 4.72 -0.85
CA CYS A 29 -8.12 5.36 -0.53
C CYS A 29 -7.89 6.54 0.43
N TYR A 30 -8.52 7.68 0.14
CA TYR A 30 -8.36 8.92 0.92
C TYR A 30 -9.60 9.30 1.72
N ASP A 31 -10.75 8.74 1.38
CA ASP A 31 -12.02 9.01 2.02
C ASP A 31 -12.89 7.74 2.11
N ALA A 32 -14.04 7.87 2.76
CA ALA A 32 -14.99 6.77 2.88
C ALA A 32 -15.60 6.33 1.53
N GLY A 33 -15.77 7.25 0.59
CA GLY A 33 -16.36 6.96 -0.72
C GLY A 33 -15.48 6.06 -1.58
N MET A 34 -14.17 6.30 -1.59
CA MET A 34 -13.17 5.45 -2.26
C MET A 34 -13.04 4.08 -1.59
N ALA A 35 -13.02 4.07 -0.26
CA ALA A 35 -12.97 2.84 0.52
C ALA A 35 -14.18 1.93 0.24
N ILE A 36 -15.39 2.50 0.23
CA ILE A 36 -16.62 1.80 -0.15
C ILE A 36 -16.56 1.33 -1.61
N ALA A 37 -16.07 2.17 -2.53
CA ALA A 37 -15.96 1.84 -3.95
C ALA A 37 -15.08 0.60 -4.19
N LEU A 38 -13.93 0.52 -3.53
CA LEU A 38 -13.02 -0.62 -3.62
C LEU A 38 -13.71 -1.91 -3.19
N VAL A 39 -14.35 -1.91 -2.01
CA VAL A 39 -15.02 -3.12 -1.47
C VAL A 39 -16.18 -3.54 -2.38
N ARG A 40 -17.02 -2.59 -2.84
CA ARG A 40 -18.09 -2.89 -3.81
C ARG A 40 -17.54 -3.54 -5.08
N ALA A 41 -16.47 -3.00 -5.65
CA ALA A 41 -15.85 -3.55 -6.85
C ALA A 41 -15.30 -4.96 -6.60
N ALA A 42 -14.64 -5.17 -5.46
CA ALA A 42 -14.04 -6.44 -5.09
C ALA A 42 -15.10 -7.55 -4.92
N GLU A 43 -16.21 -7.25 -4.24
CA GLU A 43 -17.31 -8.20 -4.08
C GLU A 43 -18.01 -8.54 -5.40
N ARG A 44 -18.32 -7.52 -6.22
CA ARG A 44 -18.91 -7.72 -7.56
C ARG A 44 -18.02 -8.62 -8.42
N ALA A 45 -16.70 -8.45 -8.32
CA ALA A 45 -15.71 -9.25 -9.04
C ALA A 45 -15.36 -10.58 -8.37
N ARG A 46 -15.82 -10.84 -7.15
CA ARG A 46 -15.35 -11.93 -6.27
C ARG A 46 -13.82 -11.99 -6.21
N SER A 47 -13.19 -10.84 -5.98
CA SER A 47 -11.73 -10.67 -5.95
C SER A 47 -11.26 -10.30 -4.56
N PRO A 48 -10.15 -10.87 -4.05
CA PRO A 48 -9.46 -10.28 -2.91
C PRO A 48 -8.83 -8.93 -3.30
N ALA A 49 -8.67 -8.04 -2.32
CA ALA A 49 -8.01 -6.74 -2.51
C ALA A 49 -7.31 -6.26 -1.23
N ILE A 50 -6.46 -5.25 -1.38
CA ILE A 50 -5.85 -4.52 -0.26
C ILE A 50 -6.31 -3.06 -0.32
N LEU A 51 -6.95 -2.58 0.73
CA LEU A 51 -7.27 -1.17 0.92
C LEU A 51 -6.07 -0.47 1.54
N GLN A 52 -5.47 0.47 0.82
CA GLN A 52 -4.30 1.21 1.31
C GLN A 52 -4.70 2.59 1.83
N LEU A 53 -4.14 2.97 2.97
CA LEU A 53 -4.18 4.34 3.48
C LEU A 53 -2.79 4.95 3.39
N PHE A 54 -2.71 6.24 3.05
CA PHE A 54 -1.50 7.01 3.26
C PHE A 54 -1.43 7.59 4.67
N PRO A 55 -0.22 7.97 5.14
CA PRO A 55 -0.06 8.54 6.46
C PRO A 55 -0.87 9.83 6.67
N VAL A 56 -1.04 10.65 5.62
CA VAL A 56 -1.89 11.84 5.67
C VAL A 56 -3.35 11.51 5.97
N THR A 57 -3.87 10.42 5.38
CA THR A 57 -5.24 9.95 5.61
C THR A 57 -5.39 9.41 7.03
N LEU A 58 -4.40 8.65 7.52
CA LEU A 58 -4.38 8.16 8.90
C LEU A 58 -4.25 9.30 9.91
N ALA A 59 -3.43 10.32 9.63
CA ALA A 59 -3.23 11.46 10.53
C ALA A 59 -4.52 12.28 10.70
N TYR A 60 -5.27 12.50 9.61
CA TYR A 60 -6.55 13.20 9.66
C TYR A 60 -7.67 12.34 10.25
N GLY A 61 -7.83 11.09 9.77
CA GLY A 61 -8.94 10.22 10.16
C GLY A 61 -8.75 9.49 11.49
N GLY A 62 -7.50 9.29 11.90
CA GLY A 62 -7.11 8.61 13.14
C GLY A 62 -7.66 7.19 13.30
N GLY A 63 -7.72 6.75 14.55
CA GLY A 63 -8.32 5.47 14.93
C GLY A 63 -9.76 5.26 14.44
N PRO A 64 -10.66 6.27 14.49
CA PRO A 64 -12.02 6.12 13.99
C PRO A 64 -12.11 5.79 12.50
N PHE A 65 -11.31 6.45 11.66
CA PHE A 65 -11.34 6.16 10.23
C PHE A 65 -10.65 4.83 9.90
N LEU A 66 -9.53 4.52 10.56
CA LEU A 66 -8.93 3.19 10.43
C LEU A 66 -9.92 2.11 10.84
N ARG A 67 -10.61 2.32 11.97
CA ARG A 67 -11.66 1.42 12.44
C ARG A 67 -12.76 1.30 11.40
N PHE A 68 -13.26 2.39 10.83
CA PHE A 68 -14.21 2.36 9.71
C PHE A 68 -13.71 1.54 8.52
N CYS A 69 -12.46 1.71 8.10
CA CYS A 69 -11.87 0.96 6.99
C CYS A 69 -11.73 -0.52 7.31
N LEU A 70 -11.29 -0.86 8.53
CA LEU A 70 -11.32 -2.19 9.14
C LEU A 70 -12.73 -2.65 9.45
N ASP A 71 -13.74 -1.80 9.19
CA ASP A 71 -15.14 -1.93 9.52
C ASP A 71 -16.12 -2.09 8.32
N LEU A 72 -15.65 -2.08 7.07
CA LEU A 72 -16.51 -2.02 5.89
C LEU A 72 -17.33 -3.30 5.57
N PHE A 73 -18.66 -3.17 5.65
CA PHE A 73 -19.64 -4.09 5.03
C PHE A 73 -20.25 -3.45 3.78
N VAL A 74 -20.52 -4.24 2.74
CA VAL A 74 -21.39 -3.81 1.62
C VAL A 74 -22.74 -4.49 1.79
N VAL A 75 -23.71 -3.73 2.32
CA VAL A 75 -25.13 -4.07 2.10
C VAL A 75 -25.43 -3.64 0.67
N PRO A 76 -26.10 -4.46 -0.17
CA PRO A 76 -26.71 -3.91 -1.38
C PRO A 76 -27.60 -2.76 -0.96
N LEU A 77 -27.32 -1.54 -1.45
CA LEU A 77 -28.20 -0.39 -1.25
C LEU A 77 -29.61 -0.83 -1.66
N PRO A 78 -30.59 -0.87 -0.75
CA PRO A 78 -31.96 -1.03 -1.19
C PRO A 78 -32.32 0.19 -2.04
N PRO A 79 -33.13 0.02 -3.10
CA PRO A 79 -33.56 1.15 -3.91
C PRO A 79 -34.22 2.19 -2.99
N LEU A 80 -33.69 3.41 -3.05
CA LEU A 80 -34.11 4.64 -2.37
C LEU A 80 -35.57 4.60 -1.85
N HIS A 81 -35.81 4.04 -0.65
CA HIS A 81 -37.11 4.09 0.03
C HIS A 81 -36.95 3.93 1.56
N PRO A 82 -37.74 4.64 2.41
CA PRO A 82 -37.30 5.14 3.72
C PRO A 82 -37.53 4.17 4.90
N LEU A 83 -37.41 2.85 4.69
CA LEU A 83 -37.65 1.86 5.75
C LEU A 83 -36.60 0.74 5.72
N PHE A 84 -35.35 1.08 6.04
CA PHE A 84 -34.37 0.07 6.42
C PHE A 84 -33.77 0.39 7.78
N THR A 85 -34.45 -0.11 8.81
CA THR A 85 -33.89 -0.33 10.14
C THR A 85 -33.10 -1.64 10.11
N ASN A 86 -31.80 -1.58 9.79
CA ASN A 86 -30.89 -2.65 10.17
C ASN A 86 -30.21 -2.24 11.48
N ALA A 87 -30.91 -2.53 12.58
CA ALA A 87 -30.37 -2.43 13.92
C ALA A 87 -29.27 -3.48 14.11
N HIS A 88 -28.15 -3.05 14.69
CA HIS A 88 -27.09 -3.87 15.28
C HIS A 88 -26.24 -4.74 14.33
N LEU A 89 -25.39 -4.09 13.53
CA LEU A 89 -24.14 -4.70 13.09
C LEU A 89 -23.00 -3.72 13.36
N THR A 90 -22.12 -4.08 14.30
CA THR A 90 -20.82 -3.41 14.44
C THR A 90 -20.02 -3.69 13.17
N PRO A 91 -19.50 -2.68 12.47
CA PRO A 91 -18.97 -2.91 11.13
C PRO A 91 -17.58 -3.66 11.22
N SER A 92 -17.13 -4.43 10.20
CA SER A 92 -15.77 -5.04 9.98
C SER A 92 -15.45 -5.03 8.44
N ALA A 93 -14.26 -4.73 7.93
CA ALA A 93 -13.78 -4.97 6.55
C ALA A 93 -13.66 -6.47 6.32
N HIS A 94 -13.38 -7.16 7.43
CA HIS A 94 -13.51 -8.59 7.56
C HIS A 94 -14.98 -9.05 7.52
N ASN A 95 -15.96 -8.14 7.41
CA ASN A 95 -17.36 -8.48 7.09
C ASN A 95 -17.67 -8.37 5.59
N ALA A 96 -16.73 -7.94 4.73
CA ALA A 96 -16.89 -8.07 3.29
C ALA A 96 -17.07 -9.55 2.92
N SER A 97 -17.83 -9.82 1.85
CA SER A 97 -18.04 -11.19 1.35
C SER A 97 -16.79 -11.78 0.65
N VAL A 98 -15.73 -11.00 0.52
CA VAL A 98 -14.43 -11.36 -0.07
C VAL A 98 -13.29 -10.89 0.84
N PRO A 99 -12.09 -11.50 0.77
CA PRO A 99 -10.95 -11.06 1.58
C PRO A 99 -10.48 -9.64 1.25
N ILE A 100 -10.63 -8.71 2.19
CA ILE A 100 -10.11 -7.33 2.10
C ILE A 100 -9.17 -7.07 3.28
N ALA A 101 -7.89 -6.87 3.00
CA ALA A 101 -6.92 -6.44 4.01
C ALA A 101 -6.75 -4.91 4.00
N VAL A 102 -6.43 -4.31 5.14
CA VAL A 102 -6.15 -2.88 5.28
C VAL A 102 -4.66 -2.67 5.53
N HIS A 103 -4.03 -1.82 4.72
CA HIS A 103 -2.59 -1.57 4.70
C HIS A 103 -2.27 -0.09 4.89
N LEU A 104 -1.23 0.24 5.67
CA LEU A 104 -0.64 1.58 5.70
C LEU A 104 0.53 1.64 4.72
N ASP A 105 0.45 2.47 3.69
CA ASP A 105 1.48 2.60 2.66
C ASP A 105 2.45 3.76 2.98
N HIS A 106 3.72 3.64 2.58
CA HIS A 106 4.77 4.67 2.70
C HIS A 106 4.87 5.42 4.05
N ALA A 107 4.86 4.70 5.17
CA ALA A 107 5.14 5.33 6.46
C ALA A 107 6.65 5.62 6.61
N THR A 108 7.05 6.81 6.13
CA THR A 108 8.44 7.30 6.13
C THR A 108 8.81 8.13 7.38
N ASP A 109 7.82 8.70 8.07
CA ASP A 109 8.03 9.47 9.31
C ASP A 109 7.79 8.58 10.54
N PRO A 110 8.74 8.52 11.51
CA PRO A 110 8.55 7.86 12.80
C PRO A 110 7.20 8.17 13.47
N GLU A 111 6.68 9.39 13.37
CA GLU A 111 5.41 9.75 14.01
C GLU A 111 4.21 8.97 13.43
N HIS A 112 4.23 8.70 12.13
CA HIS A 112 3.20 7.92 11.46
C HIS A 112 3.26 6.43 11.86
N LEU A 113 4.47 5.88 11.96
CA LEU A 113 4.71 4.52 12.43
C LEU A 113 4.27 4.36 13.89
N GLU A 114 4.61 5.31 14.75
CA GLU A 114 4.17 5.32 16.15
C GLU A 114 2.66 5.47 16.29
N LEU A 115 2.00 6.24 15.43
CA LEU A 115 0.54 6.30 15.41
C LEU A 115 -0.06 4.94 15.06
N ALA A 116 0.39 4.30 13.99
CA ALA A 116 -0.11 3.00 13.54
C ALA A 116 0.08 1.91 14.60
N ILE A 117 1.28 1.83 15.21
CA ILE A 117 1.58 0.82 16.23
C ILE A 117 0.79 1.07 17.50
N ARG A 118 0.66 2.32 17.97
CA ARG A 118 -0.17 2.61 19.16
C ARG A 118 -1.65 2.31 18.95
N LEU A 119 -2.16 2.44 17.72
CA LEU A 119 -3.51 2.00 17.38
C LEU A 119 -3.61 0.46 17.43
N ALA A 120 -2.61 -0.24 16.90
CA ALA A 120 -2.56 -1.70 16.96
C ALA A 120 -2.48 -2.22 18.40
N GLU A 121 -1.65 -1.61 19.26
CA GLU A 121 -1.56 -1.91 20.70
C GLU A 121 -2.89 -1.67 21.44
N LYS A 122 -3.78 -0.82 20.90
CA LYS A 122 -5.14 -0.57 21.38
C LYS A 122 -6.21 -1.46 20.74
N GLY A 123 -5.82 -2.41 19.90
CA GLY A 123 -6.73 -3.34 19.22
C GLY A 123 -7.37 -2.80 17.93
N ILE A 124 -6.86 -1.69 17.38
CA ILE A 124 -7.23 -1.15 16.07
C ILE A 124 -6.01 -1.29 15.15
N ALA A 125 -5.74 -2.53 14.72
CA ALA A 125 -4.55 -2.87 13.97
C ALA A 125 -4.82 -2.91 12.47
N PHE A 126 -3.93 -2.33 11.67
CA PHE A 126 -3.83 -2.66 10.25
C PHE A 126 -3.51 -4.15 10.08
N ASP A 127 -3.91 -4.74 8.96
CA ASP A 127 -3.45 -6.09 8.62
C ASP A 127 -1.97 -6.07 8.21
N SER A 128 -1.51 -4.96 7.61
CA SER A 128 -0.09 -4.74 7.33
C SER A 128 0.29 -3.27 7.29
N ILE A 129 1.58 -2.96 7.46
CA ILE A 129 2.13 -1.60 7.31
C ILE A 129 3.41 -1.64 6.48
N MET A 130 3.70 -0.55 5.77
CA MET A 130 4.99 -0.34 5.10
C MET A 130 5.88 0.53 5.96
N VAL A 131 7.01 -0.03 6.41
CA VAL A 131 8.10 0.72 7.05
C VAL A 131 9.07 1.16 5.97
N ASP A 132 8.83 2.34 5.42
CA ASP A 132 9.63 2.89 4.33
C ASP A 132 10.80 3.69 4.91
N ALA A 133 11.91 2.99 5.12
CA ALA A 133 13.16 3.59 5.57
C ALA A 133 14.18 3.74 4.42
N SER A 134 13.78 3.70 3.15
CA SER A 134 14.73 3.92 2.03
C SER A 134 15.13 5.41 1.85
N HIS A 135 14.46 6.30 2.58
CA HIS A 135 14.55 7.76 2.45
C HIS A 135 15.02 8.51 3.72
N ALA A 136 15.61 7.84 4.71
CA ALA A 136 15.82 8.40 6.05
C ALA A 136 16.85 9.57 6.14
N ASP A 137 17.48 9.94 5.02
CA ASP A 137 18.56 10.93 4.90
C ASP A 137 18.19 12.42 5.06
N VAL A 138 17.07 12.79 5.70
CA VAL A 138 16.72 14.24 5.83
C VAL A 138 16.40 14.72 7.25
N ARG A 139 16.46 13.88 8.30
CA ARG A 139 16.13 14.34 9.67
C ARG A 139 17.11 14.00 10.80
N LEU A 140 18.09 13.13 10.61
CA LEU A 140 18.92 12.63 11.73
C LEU A 140 20.32 13.28 11.86
N VAL A 141 20.43 14.58 11.60
CA VAL A 141 21.54 15.43 12.13
C VAL A 141 21.01 16.81 12.51
N SER A 142 20.11 16.90 13.50
CA SER A 142 19.76 18.21 14.09
C SER A 142 19.33 18.20 15.56
N SER A 143 19.62 17.14 16.33
CA SER A 143 19.31 17.19 17.78
C SER A 143 20.37 16.65 18.72
N VAL A 144 21.55 16.30 18.21
CA VAL A 144 22.74 16.11 19.05
C VAL A 144 23.87 16.87 18.37
N LEU A 145 24.51 17.80 19.11
CA LEU A 145 25.61 18.66 18.70
C LEU A 145 25.26 20.06 18.12
N ILE A 146 24.52 20.87 18.89
CA ILE A 146 24.75 22.33 18.89
C ILE A 146 25.16 22.74 20.30
N LEU A 147 26.39 22.41 20.67
CA LEU A 147 27.20 23.31 21.47
C LEU A 147 28.66 22.98 21.16
N THR A 148 29.38 23.99 20.67
CA THR A 148 30.83 24.05 20.42
C THR A 148 31.33 23.74 19.00
N THR A 149 31.71 24.85 18.34
CA THR A 149 32.81 25.05 17.37
C THR A 149 32.71 24.54 15.92
N LYS A 150 32.74 25.54 15.02
CA LYS A 150 33.41 25.63 13.69
C LYS A 150 33.20 24.52 12.65
N LEU A 151 32.62 24.93 11.51
CA LEU A 151 32.79 24.44 10.12
C LEU A 151 32.84 22.92 9.92
N THR A 152 31.92 22.35 9.13
CA THR A 152 32.25 21.50 7.97
C THR A 152 30.99 20.95 7.28
N HIS A 153 30.96 21.04 5.94
CA HIS A 153 30.41 20.07 4.99
C HIS A 153 29.13 19.33 5.41
N MET A 154 28.02 19.72 4.79
CA MET A 154 26.80 18.91 4.72
C MET A 154 27.14 17.64 3.92
N HIS A 155 27.66 16.62 4.61
CA HIS A 155 27.78 15.28 4.05
C HIS A 155 26.37 14.75 3.85
N VAL A 156 25.93 14.72 2.60
CA VAL A 156 24.82 13.86 2.19
C VAL A 156 25.35 12.44 2.40
N TYR A 157 25.01 11.84 3.54
CA TYR A 157 25.26 10.42 3.75
C TYR A 157 24.41 9.69 2.70
N MET A 158 25.01 8.76 1.97
CA MET A 158 24.23 7.82 1.19
C MET A 158 23.81 6.72 2.16
N GLN A 159 22.52 6.64 2.47
CA GLN A 159 21.99 5.61 3.34
C GLN A 159 22.38 4.19 2.87
N SER A 160 23.03 3.48 3.78
CA SER A 160 23.40 2.08 3.63
C SER A 160 22.19 1.16 3.86
N ASP A 161 22.27 -0.06 3.34
CA ASP A 161 21.19 -1.03 3.54
C ASP A 161 21.13 -1.46 5.03
N GLU A 162 22.28 -1.41 5.73
CA GLU A 162 22.42 -1.64 7.17
C GLU A 162 21.70 -0.60 8.03
N GLU A 163 21.74 0.68 7.67
CA GLU A 163 20.99 1.73 8.38
C GLU A 163 19.49 1.59 8.15
N ASN A 164 19.06 1.26 6.92
CA ASN A 164 17.66 0.95 6.63
C ASN A 164 17.17 -0.24 7.49
N ILE A 165 17.96 -1.32 7.59
CA ILE A 165 17.69 -2.43 8.50
C ILE A 165 17.54 -1.96 9.95
N ALA A 166 18.50 -1.18 10.46
CA ALA A 166 18.51 -0.73 11.85
C ALA A 166 17.32 0.17 12.20
N LEU A 167 16.87 1.00 11.25
CA LEU A 167 15.70 1.87 11.42
C LEU A 167 14.39 1.08 11.35
N ALA A 168 14.28 0.11 10.44
CA ALA A 168 13.06 -0.65 10.26
C ALA A 168 12.82 -1.67 11.39
N ARG A 169 13.89 -2.29 11.90
CA ARG A 169 13.80 -3.44 12.81
C ARG A 169 12.93 -3.21 14.06
N PRO A 170 13.07 -2.09 14.81
CA PRO A 170 12.24 -1.86 15.99
C PRO A 170 10.74 -1.78 15.68
N TYR A 171 10.37 -1.24 14.52
CA TYR A 171 8.97 -1.16 14.08
C TYR A 171 8.47 -2.52 13.62
N VAL A 172 9.30 -3.30 12.92
CA VAL A 172 8.98 -4.68 12.54
C VAL A 172 8.66 -5.54 13.75
N ASP A 173 9.54 -5.54 14.76
CA ASP A 173 9.36 -6.37 15.96
C ASP A 173 8.07 -5.99 16.72
N ARG A 174 7.74 -4.69 16.81
CA ARG A 174 6.51 -4.22 17.45
C ARG A 174 5.25 -4.52 16.62
N ALA A 175 5.31 -4.37 15.30
CA ALA A 175 4.20 -4.72 14.40
C ALA A 175 3.88 -6.22 14.50
N HIS A 176 4.90 -7.08 14.49
CA HIS A 176 4.74 -8.52 14.66
C HIS A 176 4.16 -8.90 16.02
N ALA A 177 4.54 -8.21 17.10
CA ALA A 177 3.94 -8.41 18.42
C ALA A 177 2.44 -8.09 18.45
N ALA A 178 1.95 -7.25 17.53
CA ALA A 178 0.54 -6.92 17.35
C ALA A 178 -0.14 -7.73 16.21
N GLY A 179 0.53 -8.73 15.62
CA GLY A 179 0.00 -9.55 14.52
C GLY A 179 -0.06 -8.84 13.16
N VAL A 180 0.62 -7.70 13.02
CA VAL A 180 0.66 -6.87 11.81
C VAL A 180 1.83 -7.29 10.94
N ALA A 181 1.60 -7.57 9.66
CA ALA A 181 2.67 -7.87 8.71
C ALA A 181 3.38 -6.59 8.25
N VAL A 182 4.65 -6.70 7.88
CA VAL A 182 5.46 -5.53 7.50
C VAL A 182 6.01 -5.63 6.08
N GLU A 183 5.80 -4.57 5.31
CA GLU A 183 6.43 -4.30 4.03
C GLU A 183 7.64 -3.36 4.21
N VAL A 184 8.72 -3.61 3.48
CA VAL A 184 9.92 -2.76 3.46
C VAL A 184 10.40 -2.53 2.03
N GLU A 185 11.08 -1.42 1.81
CA GLU A 185 11.67 -1.07 0.50
C GLU A 185 13.18 -1.32 0.48
N LEU A 186 13.66 -2.04 -0.55
CA LEU A 186 15.09 -2.19 -0.84
C LEU A 186 15.43 -1.48 -2.14
N GLY A 187 16.37 -0.55 -2.07
CA GLY A 187 16.61 0.41 -3.15
C GLY A 187 16.04 1.77 -2.75
N ARG A 188 15.74 2.61 -3.74
CA ARG A 188 15.11 3.92 -3.58
C ARG A 188 14.38 4.27 -4.87
N LEU A 189 13.09 4.60 -4.78
CA LEU A 189 12.31 5.11 -5.91
C LEU A 189 12.55 6.61 -6.10
N GLU A 190 12.57 7.06 -7.36
CA GLU A 190 12.54 8.48 -7.71
C GLU A 190 11.10 9.02 -7.80
N GLY A 191 10.95 10.33 -7.89
CA GLY A 191 9.67 10.99 -8.11
C GLY A 191 8.92 11.30 -6.82
N GLY A 192 7.65 11.67 -6.95
CA GLY A 192 6.78 12.00 -5.82
C GLY A 192 5.31 11.95 -6.23
N GLU A 193 4.45 11.65 -5.26
CA GLU A 193 3.00 11.65 -5.42
C GLU A 193 2.36 12.59 -4.37
N ALA A 194 1.11 13.01 -4.56
CA ALA A 194 0.35 13.74 -3.55
C ALA A 194 0.36 13.00 -2.19
N GLY A 195 1.09 13.56 -1.23
CA GLY A 195 1.29 12.99 0.11
C GLY A 195 2.69 12.38 0.35
N LEU A 196 3.53 12.26 -0.70
CA LEU A 196 4.92 11.79 -0.63
C LEU A 196 5.90 12.92 -0.97
N ARG A 197 7.17 12.73 -0.59
CA ARG A 197 8.26 13.65 -0.93
C ARG A 197 8.75 13.40 -2.36
N VAL A 198 9.29 14.43 -3.01
CA VAL A 198 9.94 14.29 -4.31
C VAL A 198 11.41 13.88 -4.11
N ILE A 199 11.82 12.77 -4.71
CA ILE A 199 13.19 12.24 -4.66
C ILE A 199 13.82 12.26 -6.05
N SER A 200 15.12 12.58 -6.12
CA SER A 200 15.86 12.74 -7.38
C SER A 200 17.07 11.81 -7.53
N ASP A 201 17.23 10.82 -6.64
CA ASP A 201 18.37 9.90 -6.62
C ASP A 201 17.90 8.44 -6.49
N ALA A 202 17.61 7.79 -7.61
CA ALA A 202 17.13 6.42 -7.64
C ALA A 202 18.26 5.44 -7.37
N LYS A 203 17.95 4.42 -6.56
CA LYS A 203 18.84 3.29 -6.30
C LYS A 203 18.11 2.01 -6.65
N LEU A 204 18.54 1.34 -7.72
CA LEU A 204 18.00 0.04 -8.09
C LEU A 204 18.30 -0.99 -6.99
N THR A 205 17.35 -1.91 -6.77
CA THR A 205 17.55 -3.07 -5.91
C THR A 205 18.69 -3.93 -6.45
N ASN A 206 19.61 -4.32 -5.57
CA ASN A 206 20.54 -5.41 -5.85
C ASN A 206 19.96 -6.72 -5.29
N PRO A 207 19.54 -7.69 -6.13
CA PRO A 207 18.98 -8.96 -5.67
C PRO A 207 19.87 -9.72 -4.69
N ASP A 208 21.20 -9.62 -4.81
CA ASP A 208 22.16 -10.35 -3.95
C ASP A 208 22.14 -9.88 -2.50
N LYS A 209 21.61 -8.68 -2.24
CA LYS A 209 21.44 -8.15 -0.88
C LYS A 209 20.08 -8.49 -0.27
N ALA A 210 19.12 -8.96 -1.06
CA ALA A 210 17.73 -9.10 -0.64
C ALA A 210 17.55 -10.06 0.54
N ASP A 211 18.29 -11.18 0.56
CA ASP A 211 18.21 -12.14 1.67
C ASP A 211 18.77 -11.57 2.99
N ILE A 212 19.89 -10.85 2.92
CA ILE A 212 20.49 -10.18 4.08
C ILE A 212 19.54 -9.10 4.59
N PHE A 213 18.99 -8.31 3.68
CA PHE A 213 18.06 -7.24 3.99
C PHE A 213 16.80 -7.75 4.67
N MET A 214 16.10 -8.71 4.06
CA MET A 214 14.87 -9.27 4.62
C MET A 214 15.11 -10.02 5.94
N ASN A 215 16.24 -10.73 6.08
CA ASN A 215 16.59 -11.38 7.34
C ASN A 215 16.93 -10.36 8.45
N GLY A 216 17.62 -9.28 8.06
CA GLY A 216 18.00 -8.19 8.95
C GLY A 216 16.81 -7.41 9.47
N THR A 217 15.89 -7.01 8.58
CA THR A 217 14.65 -6.32 8.96
C THR A 217 13.70 -7.25 9.69
N GLY A 218 13.61 -8.52 9.28
CA GLY A 218 12.58 -9.46 9.72
C GLY A 218 11.22 -9.22 9.04
N ALA A 219 11.15 -8.36 8.02
CA ALA A 219 9.91 -8.01 7.33
C ALA A 219 9.34 -9.17 6.50
N ASP A 220 8.10 -9.01 6.04
CA ASP A 220 7.33 -10.05 5.36
C ASP A 220 7.22 -9.82 3.84
N ILE A 221 7.12 -8.56 3.41
CA ILE A 221 6.89 -8.15 2.02
C ILE A 221 8.04 -7.26 1.56
N LEU A 222 8.50 -7.44 0.32
CA LEU A 222 9.55 -6.60 -0.26
C LEU A 222 9.01 -5.74 -1.40
N ALA A 223 9.22 -4.43 -1.32
CA ALA A 223 9.11 -3.49 -2.43
C ALA A 223 10.49 -3.25 -3.06
N PRO A 224 10.77 -3.77 -4.27
CA PRO A 224 12.02 -3.48 -4.97
C PRO A 224 11.92 -2.21 -5.84
N SER A 225 12.99 -1.44 -5.88
CA SER A 225 13.25 -0.43 -6.90
C SER A 225 13.80 -1.09 -8.18
N ILE A 226 13.00 -1.11 -9.24
CA ILE A 226 13.34 -1.74 -10.53
C ILE A 226 13.41 -0.73 -11.68
N GLY A 227 13.45 0.57 -11.37
CA GLY A 227 13.31 1.67 -12.35
C GLY A 227 11.88 2.19 -12.47
N ASN A 228 11.02 1.78 -11.55
CA ASN A 228 9.74 2.41 -11.24
C ASN A 228 9.96 3.74 -10.47
N LEU A 229 9.01 4.67 -10.59
CA LEU A 229 9.03 5.99 -9.96
C LEU A 229 7.62 6.38 -9.53
N HIS A 230 7.50 7.29 -8.57
CA HIS A 230 6.22 7.89 -8.18
C HIS A 230 5.86 9.09 -9.05
N GLY A 231 4.60 9.17 -9.50
CA GLY A 231 4.11 10.24 -10.35
C GLY A 231 4.33 10.00 -11.85
N SER A 232 4.22 11.06 -12.64
CA SER A 232 4.21 10.97 -14.11
C SER A 232 5.59 10.66 -14.70
N TYR A 233 5.59 9.87 -15.76
CA TYR A 233 6.78 9.45 -16.48
C TYR A 233 7.14 10.45 -17.60
N LEU A 234 8.24 11.20 -17.44
CA LEU A 234 8.76 12.09 -18.50
C LEU A 234 9.35 11.33 -19.69
N SER A 235 9.76 10.08 -19.48
CA SER A 235 10.29 9.17 -20.47
C SER A 235 9.65 7.80 -20.28
N PRO A 236 9.56 6.95 -21.32
CA PRO A 236 8.95 5.63 -21.18
C PRO A 236 9.52 4.84 -20.01
N PRO A 237 8.67 4.16 -19.20
CA PRO A 237 9.13 3.39 -18.05
C PRO A 237 10.12 2.31 -18.47
N ASN A 238 11.24 2.19 -17.74
CA ASN A 238 12.30 1.22 -18.04
C ASN A 238 12.52 0.26 -16.87
N PHE A 239 11.57 -0.66 -16.70
CA PHE A 239 11.56 -1.59 -15.58
C PHE A 239 12.53 -2.75 -15.84
N ARG A 240 13.47 -2.95 -14.92
CA ARG A 240 14.48 -4.01 -14.98
C ARG A 240 13.87 -5.33 -14.53
N GLN A 241 13.13 -5.97 -15.42
CA GLN A 241 12.44 -7.25 -15.19
C GLN A 241 13.35 -8.37 -14.68
N GLN A 242 14.65 -8.33 -15.01
CA GLN A 242 15.63 -9.28 -14.50
C GLN A 242 15.73 -9.24 -12.96
N ILE A 243 15.62 -8.06 -12.34
CA ILE A 243 15.64 -7.91 -10.88
C ILE A 243 14.49 -8.71 -10.25
N LEU A 244 13.29 -8.64 -10.82
CA LEU A 244 12.13 -9.41 -10.34
C LEU A 244 12.36 -10.92 -10.46
N LYS A 245 12.90 -11.39 -11.60
CA LYS A 245 13.21 -12.81 -11.82
C LYS A 245 14.25 -13.34 -10.82
N ASP A 246 15.27 -12.54 -10.54
CA ASP A 246 16.33 -12.91 -9.60
C ASP A 246 15.80 -12.95 -8.16
N LEU A 247 14.98 -11.97 -7.77
CA LEU A 247 14.30 -11.94 -6.47
C LEU A 247 13.34 -13.12 -6.30
N ARG A 248 12.50 -13.41 -7.30
CA ARG A 248 11.60 -14.58 -7.30
C ARG A 248 12.37 -15.88 -7.09
N THR A 249 13.51 -16.03 -7.77
CA THR A 249 14.37 -17.22 -7.62
C THR A 249 14.92 -17.34 -6.20
N LYS A 250 15.40 -16.23 -5.62
CA LYS A 250 15.92 -16.19 -4.24
C LYS A 250 14.82 -16.47 -3.20
N PHE A 251 13.63 -15.95 -3.43
CA PHE A 251 12.52 -16.03 -2.47
C PHE A 251 11.65 -17.28 -2.61
N ALA A 252 11.88 -18.12 -3.63
CA ALA A 252 11.09 -19.34 -3.90
C ALA A 252 10.91 -20.27 -2.69
N ARG A 253 11.86 -20.28 -1.73
CA ARG A 253 11.78 -21.11 -0.50
C ARG A 253 11.05 -20.45 0.67
N ARG A 254 11.04 -19.11 0.71
CA ARG A 254 10.53 -18.31 1.83
C ARG A 254 9.19 -17.64 1.52
N SER A 255 8.78 -17.62 0.25
CA SER A 255 7.53 -17.01 -0.23
C SER A 255 7.35 -15.59 0.28
N VAL A 256 8.37 -14.75 0.04
CA VAL A 256 8.34 -13.31 0.32
C VAL A 256 7.61 -12.64 -0.85
N PRO A 257 6.40 -12.09 -0.64
CA PRO A 257 5.68 -11.39 -1.70
C PRO A 257 6.45 -10.17 -2.20
N LEU A 258 6.40 -9.95 -3.51
CA LEU A 258 6.95 -8.74 -4.13
C LEU A 258 5.84 -7.71 -4.38
N CYS A 259 6.09 -6.47 -3.94
CA CYS A 259 5.20 -5.33 -4.10
C CYS A 259 5.70 -4.38 -5.19
N LEU A 260 4.85 -4.06 -6.16
CA LEU A 260 5.14 -3.09 -7.20
C LEU A 260 4.56 -1.71 -6.85
N HIS A 261 5.46 -0.77 -6.67
CA HIS A 261 5.18 0.66 -6.48
C HIS A 261 5.35 1.44 -7.78
N GLY A 262 4.93 2.71 -7.79
CA GLY A 262 5.19 3.61 -8.92
C GLY A 262 4.54 3.13 -10.21
N THR A 263 3.22 2.95 -10.19
CA THR A 263 2.47 2.33 -11.30
C THR A 263 1.66 3.33 -12.12
N ASP A 264 1.83 4.63 -11.86
CA ASP A 264 1.13 5.69 -12.56
C ASP A 264 1.48 5.66 -14.06
N GLU A 265 0.48 5.79 -14.92
CA GLU A 265 0.64 5.94 -16.38
C GLU A 265 1.40 4.79 -17.09
N ILE A 266 1.63 3.64 -16.43
CA ILE A 266 2.29 2.49 -17.07
C ILE A 266 1.32 1.66 -17.94
N PRO A 267 1.80 1.01 -19.03
CA PRO A 267 0.94 0.20 -19.89
C PRO A 267 0.55 -1.14 -19.25
N ASP A 268 -0.60 -1.69 -19.64
CA ASP A 268 -1.12 -3.00 -19.19
C ASP A 268 -0.13 -4.16 -19.39
N SER A 269 0.62 -4.11 -20.49
CA SER A 269 1.68 -5.08 -20.75
C SER A 269 2.72 -5.11 -19.63
N LEU A 270 3.06 -3.96 -19.06
CA LEU A 270 4.07 -3.86 -18.01
C LEU A 270 3.55 -4.41 -16.67
N PHE A 271 2.29 -4.15 -16.32
CA PHE A 271 1.64 -4.80 -15.17
C PHE A 271 1.69 -6.32 -15.30
N THR A 272 1.23 -6.85 -16.44
CA THR A 272 1.19 -8.30 -16.66
C THR A 272 2.57 -8.93 -16.71
N GLU A 273 3.59 -8.22 -17.23
CA GLU A 273 4.98 -8.68 -17.22
C GLU A 273 5.54 -8.78 -15.79
N CYS A 274 5.30 -7.76 -14.95
CA CYS A 274 5.74 -7.79 -13.56
C CYS A 274 5.10 -8.94 -12.77
N ILE A 275 3.80 -9.18 -12.96
CA ILE A 275 3.07 -10.32 -12.34
C ILE A 275 3.69 -11.65 -12.78
N ARG A 276 3.92 -11.83 -14.09
CA ARG A 276 4.60 -13.04 -14.62
C ARG A 276 5.98 -13.25 -14.00
N ASN A 277 6.68 -12.17 -13.65
CA ASN A 277 8.01 -12.22 -13.04
C ASN A 277 8.01 -12.30 -11.51
N GLY A 278 6.85 -12.38 -10.85
CA GLY A 278 6.74 -12.72 -9.42
C GLY A 278 6.13 -11.63 -8.53
N VAL A 279 5.67 -10.51 -9.10
CA VAL A 279 4.92 -9.50 -8.34
C VAL A 279 3.53 -10.03 -7.99
N SER A 280 3.15 -9.92 -6.72
CA SER A 280 1.82 -10.33 -6.23
C SER A 280 1.04 -9.20 -5.56
N LYS A 281 1.69 -8.14 -5.07
CA LYS A 281 1.03 -6.88 -4.62
C LYS A 281 1.31 -5.78 -5.63
N ILE A 282 0.28 -5.07 -6.08
CA ILE A 282 0.42 -3.95 -7.02
C ILE A 282 -0.27 -2.74 -6.42
N ASN A 283 0.53 -1.72 -6.06
CA ASN A 283 0.03 -0.46 -5.55
C ASN A 283 -0.52 0.37 -6.70
N VAL A 284 -1.74 0.88 -6.56
CA VAL A 284 -2.45 1.71 -7.53
C VAL A 284 -3.06 2.89 -6.80
N ASN A 285 -2.84 4.10 -7.34
CA ASN A 285 -3.36 5.32 -6.74
C ASN A 285 -4.07 6.22 -7.77
N SER A 286 -3.30 6.96 -8.57
CA SER A 286 -3.81 7.98 -9.51
C SER A 286 -4.88 7.43 -10.46
N TRP A 287 -4.71 6.19 -10.93
CA TRP A 287 -5.62 5.54 -11.86
C TRP A 287 -7.09 5.55 -11.43
N ALA A 288 -7.39 5.40 -10.14
CA ALA A 288 -8.76 5.43 -9.61
C ALA A 288 -9.11 6.76 -8.92
N ARG A 289 -8.12 7.37 -8.23
CA ARG A 289 -8.28 8.67 -7.56
C ARG A 289 -8.67 9.78 -8.54
N ASP A 290 -8.00 9.85 -9.70
CA ASP A 290 -8.19 10.97 -10.62
C ASP A 290 -9.54 10.89 -11.35
N PRO A 291 -10.01 9.72 -11.84
CA PRO A 291 -11.38 9.57 -12.33
C PRO A 291 -12.44 9.87 -11.27
N TYR A 292 -12.23 9.48 -10.01
CA TYR A 292 -13.13 9.83 -8.91
C TYR A 292 -13.23 11.35 -8.74
N ALA A 293 -12.10 12.04 -8.58
CA ALA A 293 -12.06 13.48 -8.38
C ALA A 293 -12.66 14.24 -9.58
N LYS A 294 -12.33 13.81 -10.81
CA LYS A 294 -12.86 14.39 -12.04
C LYS A 294 -14.38 14.23 -12.14
N THR A 295 -14.89 13.03 -11.84
CA THR A 295 -16.33 12.72 -11.92
C THR A 295 -17.09 13.54 -10.89
N PHE A 296 -16.58 13.59 -9.65
CA PHE A 296 -17.19 14.37 -8.58
C PHE A 296 -17.25 15.86 -8.92
N GLY A 297 -16.12 16.45 -9.34
CA GLY A 297 -16.06 17.86 -9.72
C GLY A 297 -16.94 18.20 -10.91
N THR A 298 -17.01 17.32 -11.91
CA THR A 298 -17.86 17.53 -13.10
C THR A 298 -19.34 17.48 -12.74
N ALA A 299 -19.77 16.52 -11.91
CA ALA A 299 -21.16 16.40 -11.49
C ALA A 299 -21.62 17.62 -10.67
N LEU A 300 -20.78 18.08 -9.73
CA LEU A 300 -21.05 19.28 -8.95
C LEU A 300 -21.12 20.54 -9.83
N ALA A 301 -20.20 20.68 -10.78
CA ALA A 301 -20.20 21.80 -11.73
C ALA A 301 -21.44 21.80 -12.65
N ALA A 302 -22.01 20.63 -12.92
CA ALA A 302 -23.28 20.46 -13.62
C ALA A 302 -24.53 20.65 -12.73
N ALA A 303 -24.35 21.11 -11.48
CA ALA A 303 -25.41 21.31 -10.49
C ALA A 303 -26.19 20.03 -10.12
N ALA A 304 -25.57 18.85 -10.25
CA ALA A 304 -26.14 17.62 -9.70
C ALA A 304 -26.16 17.72 -8.15
N PRO A 305 -27.15 17.11 -7.48
CA PRO A 305 -27.16 17.03 -6.02
C PRO A 305 -25.86 16.41 -5.49
N PHE A 306 -25.42 16.87 -4.31
CA PHE A 306 -24.19 16.38 -3.69
C PHE A 306 -24.17 14.85 -3.50
N PRO A 307 -25.24 14.19 -2.96
CA PRO A 307 -25.25 12.74 -2.81
C PRO A 307 -25.11 12.00 -4.15
N ASP A 308 -25.79 12.48 -5.19
CA ASP A 308 -25.73 11.87 -6.53
C ASP A 308 -24.35 12.04 -7.16
N SER A 309 -23.72 13.20 -6.96
CA SER A 309 -22.35 13.48 -7.41
C SER A 309 -21.35 12.56 -6.74
N GLN A 310 -21.50 12.34 -5.43
CA GLN A 310 -20.62 11.44 -4.66
C GLN A 310 -20.80 9.99 -5.09
N GLU A 311 -22.04 9.51 -5.25
CA GLU A 311 -22.31 8.15 -5.73
C GLU A 311 -21.75 7.93 -7.14
N ALA A 312 -21.90 8.89 -8.05
CA ALA A 312 -21.31 8.83 -9.39
C ALA A 312 -19.77 8.72 -9.34
N ALA A 313 -19.12 9.47 -8.46
CA ALA A 313 -17.67 9.39 -8.26
C ALA A 313 -17.25 8.03 -7.69
N THR A 314 -17.96 7.54 -6.67
CA THR A 314 -17.75 6.20 -6.07
C THR A 314 -17.87 5.10 -7.13
N GLU A 315 -18.87 5.15 -8.01
CA GLU A 315 -19.01 4.15 -9.09
C GLU A 315 -17.93 4.29 -10.17
N ALA A 316 -17.45 5.50 -10.48
CA ALA A 316 -16.31 5.70 -11.37
C ALA A 316 -15.02 5.08 -10.80
N PHE A 317 -14.77 5.23 -9.50
CA PHE A 317 -13.65 4.58 -8.81
C PHE A 317 -13.80 3.04 -8.85
N ALA A 318 -14.99 2.54 -8.52
CA ALA A 318 -15.27 1.10 -8.52
C ALA A 318 -15.07 0.47 -9.90
N ALA A 319 -15.45 1.17 -10.98
CA ALA A 319 -15.24 0.71 -12.36
C ALA A 319 -13.75 0.56 -12.71
N VAL A 320 -12.89 1.47 -12.23
CA VAL A 320 -11.44 1.36 -12.40
C VAL A 320 -10.89 0.17 -11.62
N CYS A 321 -11.30 -0.02 -10.36
CA CYS A 321 -10.89 -1.19 -9.57
C CYS A 321 -11.30 -2.51 -10.25
N ALA A 322 -12.53 -2.58 -10.77
CA ALA A 322 -13.04 -3.77 -11.50
C ALA A 322 -12.19 -4.13 -12.72
N ARG A 323 -11.74 -3.12 -13.46
CA ARG A 323 -10.78 -3.30 -14.57
C ARG A 323 -9.48 -3.93 -14.08
N PHE A 324 -8.92 -3.45 -12.97
CA PHE A 324 -7.66 -3.99 -12.43
C PHE A 324 -7.80 -5.41 -11.88
N PHE A 325 -8.93 -5.79 -11.28
CA PHE A 325 -9.16 -7.20 -10.90
C PHE A 325 -9.11 -8.15 -12.10
N THR A 326 -9.62 -7.68 -13.25
CA THR A 326 -9.53 -8.44 -14.51
C THR A 326 -8.09 -8.46 -15.04
N LEU A 327 -7.44 -7.30 -15.12
CA LEU A 327 -6.08 -7.16 -15.65
C LEU A 327 -5.06 -7.96 -14.84
N PHE A 328 -5.19 -7.96 -13.51
CA PHE A 328 -4.28 -8.67 -12.61
C PHE A 328 -4.64 -10.15 -12.43
N GLY A 329 -5.78 -10.61 -12.97
CA GLY A 329 -6.22 -11.99 -12.89
C GLY A 329 -6.79 -12.42 -11.54
N SER A 330 -7.15 -11.47 -10.67
CA SER A 330 -7.70 -11.71 -9.33
C SER A 330 -9.22 -11.82 -9.28
N ALA A 331 -9.93 -11.43 -10.34
CA ALA A 331 -11.37 -11.65 -10.46
C ALA A 331 -11.74 -13.14 -10.31
N GLY A 332 -12.71 -13.44 -9.43
CA GLY A 332 -13.14 -14.80 -9.11
C GLY A 332 -12.17 -15.62 -8.25
N LYS A 333 -11.18 -14.99 -7.60
CA LYS A 333 -10.17 -15.67 -6.78
C LYS A 333 -10.42 -15.57 -5.27
N ALA A 334 -11.49 -14.90 -4.84
CA ALA A 334 -11.90 -14.81 -3.44
C ALA A 334 -12.38 -16.17 -2.90
#